data_AF-A0AAV8VX97-F1
#
_entry.id   AF-A0AAV8VX97-F1
#
_cell.length_a   1.000
_cell.length_b   1.000
_cell.length_c   1.000
_cell.angle_alpha   90.00
_cell.angle_beta   90.00
_cell.angle_gamma   90.00
#
_symmetry.space_group_name_H-M   'P 1'
#
loop_
_entity.id
_entity.type
_entity.pdbx_description
1 polymer ?
#
loop_
_entity_poly.entity_id
_entity_poly.type
_entity_poly.pdbx_seq_one_letter_code
_entity_poly.pdbx_strand_id
1 'polypeptide(L)'
;MMKSTRYAESIQGKHCTSQANCTYIKGTTCLRSFCLCGDNTHPSNGICSATHKRVGHICQKDDDCVEGAECQASDDKPKGNNGPAPTDKTCQCLDNLPPTTRGTCS
;
A
#
# COMPACT_ATOMS: atom_id res chain seq x y z
N MET A 1 -4.75 37.42 -7.76
CA MET A 1 -3.97 36.26 -7.28
C MET A 1 -4.99 35.21 -6.84
N MET A 2 -5.05 34.09 -7.56
CA MET A 2 -6.17 33.14 -7.47
C MET A 2 -6.10 32.26 -6.22
N LYS A 3 -7.29 31.99 -5.68
CA LYS A 3 -7.64 31.25 -4.46
C LYS A 3 -6.95 29.89 -4.36
N SER A 4 -6.56 29.47 -3.16
CA SER A 4 -6.68 28.05 -2.82
C SER A 4 -7.16 27.86 -1.39
N THR A 5 -8.44 27.54 -1.38
CA THR A 5 -9.33 26.97 -0.38
C THR A 5 -8.64 26.19 0.74
N ARG A 6 -9.11 26.46 1.97
CA ARG A 6 -9.01 25.63 3.17
C ARG A 6 -8.98 24.14 2.82
N TYR A 7 -7.89 23.44 3.13
CA TYR A 7 -7.98 22.02 3.49
C TYR A 7 -8.04 21.99 5.01
N ALA A 8 -9.24 21.74 5.54
CA ALA A 8 -9.33 21.19 6.86
C ALA A 8 -8.40 19.98 6.92
N GLU A 9 -7.51 19.98 7.90
CA GLU A 9 -6.62 18.89 8.28
C GLU A 9 -7.48 17.72 8.79
N SER A 10 -8.33 17.17 7.91
CA SER A 10 -8.75 15.78 8.04
C SER A 10 -7.46 14.98 7.95
N ILE A 11 -7.29 13.97 8.80
CA ILE A 11 -6.14 13.05 8.80
C ILE A 11 -6.15 12.23 7.49
N GLN A 12 -5.93 12.91 6.37
CA GLN A 12 -5.73 12.35 5.06
C GLN A 12 -4.27 11.95 5.04
N GLY A 13 -4.01 10.65 4.95
CA GLY A 13 -2.65 10.15 5.10
C GLY A 13 -1.70 10.75 4.07
N LYS A 14 -0.42 10.63 4.37
CA LYS A 14 0.66 11.28 3.61
C LYS A 14 0.57 10.96 2.12
N HIS A 15 0.41 11.97 1.28
CA HIS A 15 0.45 11.81 -0.17
C HIS A 15 1.84 11.32 -0.63
N CYS A 16 1.87 10.50 -1.67
CA CYS A 16 3.09 9.93 -2.21
C CYS A 16 3.03 9.82 -3.73
N THR A 17 4.19 10.01 -4.36
CA THR A 17 4.40 9.79 -5.80
C THR A 17 5.37 8.64 -6.08
N SER A 18 5.92 8.06 -5.02
CA SER A 18 6.84 6.92 -5.07
C SER A 18 6.98 6.35 -3.67
N GLN A 19 7.41 5.10 -3.56
CA GLN A 19 7.65 4.46 -2.27
C GLN A 19 8.62 5.26 -1.37
N ALA A 20 9.58 5.98 -1.96
CA ALA A 20 10.53 6.82 -1.21
C ALA A 20 9.85 7.87 -0.31
N ASN A 21 8.67 8.34 -0.69
CA ASN A 21 7.88 9.28 0.12
C ASN A 21 7.37 8.64 1.43
N CYS A 22 7.19 7.32 1.45
CA CYS A 22 6.59 6.58 2.55
C CYS A 22 7.63 5.96 3.50
N THR A 23 8.92 6.01 3.16
CA THR A 23 10.02 5.39 3.92
C THR A 23 10.10 5.82 5.39
N TYR A 24 9.64 7.03 5.72
CA TYR A 24 9.62 7.55 7.09
C TYR A 24 8.52 6.93 7.96
N ILE A 25 7.51 6.29 7.35
CA ILE A 25 6.39 5.64 8.03
C ILE A 25 6.51 4.13 7.80
N LYS A 26 7.08 3.44 8.78
CA LYS A 26 7.30 1.99 8.70
C LYS A 26 5.98 1.25 8.46
N GLY A 27 6.02 0.23 7.61
CA GLY A 27 4.85 -0.58 7.31
C GLY A 27 3.88 0.04 6.30
N THR A 28 4.20 1.20 5.73
CA THR A 28 3.38 1.80 4.65
C THR A 28 3.91 1.48 3.25
N THR A 29 2.98 1.42 2.30
CA THR A 29 3.25 1.33 0.87
C THR A 29 2.59 2.50 0.16
N CYS A 30 3.27 3.07 -0.82
CA CYS A 30 2.70 4.08 -1.68
C CYS A 30 1.69 3.43 -2.63
N LEU A 31 0.41 3.60 -2.33
CA LEU A 31 -0.70 3.05 -3.08
C LEU A 31 -1.76 4.12 -3.29
N ARG A 32 -2.31 4.21 -4.49
CA ARG A 32 -3.36 5.20 -4.83
C ARG A 32 -2.93 6.64 -4.51
N SER A 33 -1.64 6.92 -4.66
CA SER A 33 -1.00 8.20 -4.31
C SER A 33 -0.98 8.55 -2.82
N PHE A 34 -1.18 7.58 -1.92
CA PHE A 34 -1.07 7.76 -0.47
C PHE A 34 -0.21 6.68 0.17
N CYS A 35 0.46 7.04 1.27
CA CYS A 35 1.12 6.07 2.13
C CYS A 35 0.05 5.34 2.96
N LEU A 36 -0.20 4.08 2.61
CA LEU A 36 -1.19 3.23 3.25
C LEU A 36 -0.52 2.11 4.04
N CYS A 37 -1.03 1.82 5.23
CA CYS A 37 -0.67 0.65 6.02
C CYS A 37 -1.14 -0.64 5.35
N GLY A 38 -0.58 -1.78 5.77
CA GLY A 38 -0.88 -3.10 5.18
C GLY A 38 -2.36 -3.47 5.12
N ASP A 39 -3.23 -2.82 5.87
CA ASP A 39 -4.68 -2.98 5.86
C ASP A 39 -5.43 -1.98 4.94
N ASN A 40 -4.72 -1.25 4.08
CA ASN A 40 -5.22 -0.17 3.20
C ASN A 40 -5.73 1.07 3.94
N THR A 41 -5.41 1.25 5.22
CA THR A 41 -5.76 2.44 6.00
C THR A 41 -4.61 3.45 6.06
N HIS A 42 -4.92 4.69 6.43
CA HIS A 42 -3.89 5.68 6.70
C HIS A 42 -3.19 5.39 8.04
N PRO A 43 -1.89 5.66 8.16
CA PRO A 43 -1.18 5.53 9.42
C PRO A 43 -1.74 6.50 10.47
N SER A 44 -2.04 5.98 11.66
CA SER A 44 -2.49 6.79 12.79
C SER A 44 -1.28 7.32 13.53
N ASN A 45 -1.09 8.64 13.55
CA ASN A 45 0.08 9.31 14.14
C ASN A 45 1.42 8.75 13.61
N GLY A 46 1.47 8.38 12.33
CA GLY A 46 2.67 7.81 11.71
C GLY A 46 2.95 6.35 12.09
N ILE A 47 1.96 5.65 12.66
CA ILE A 47 2.08 4.24 13.07
C ILE A 47 1.04 3.40 12.32
N CYS A 48 1.48 2.23 11.85
CA CYS A 48 0.60 1.20 11.30
C CYS A 48 0.33 0.11 12.32
N SER A 49 -0.94 -0.28 12.48
CA SER A 49 -1.37 -1.38 13.36
C SER A 49 -1.54 -2.70 12.62
N ALA A 50 -1.48 -2.69 11.27
CA ALA A 50 -1.65 -3.89 10.46
C ALA A 50 -0.50 -4.87 10.66
N THR A 51 -0.82 -6.08 11.11
CA THR A 51 0.14 -7.19 11.25
C THR A 51 0.44 -7.84 9.91
N HIS A 52 -0.57 -7.99 9.06
CA HIS A 52 -0.47 -8.58 7.73
C HIS A 52 -0.76 -7.54 6.65
N LYS A 53 -0.23 -7.78 5.46
CA LYS A 53 -0.26 -6.89 4.31
C LYS A 53 -1.22 -7.44 3.26
N ARG A 54 -2.17 -6.61 2.88
CA ARG A 54 -3.12 -6.86 1.80
C ARG A 54 -2.41 -6.84 0.45
N VAL A 55 -3.11 -7.34 -0.56
CA VAL A 55 -2.63 -7.38 -1.94
C VAL A 55 -2.15 -6.01 -2.42
N GLY A 56 -0.99 -5.97 -3.08
CA GLY A 56 -0.34 -4.76 -3.59
C GLY A 56 0.60 -4.04 -2.62
N HIS A 57 0.62 -4.42 -1.33
CA HIS A 57 1.59 -3.88 -0.39
C HIS A 57 2.96 -4.54 -0.52
N ILE A 58 4.02 -3.76 -0.28
CA ILE A 58 5.40 -4.26 -0.30
C ILE A 58 5.64 -5.21 0.87
N CYS A 59 6.19 -6.38 0.56
CA CYS A 59 6.46 -7.48 1.48
C CYS A 59 7.94 -7.93 1.38
N GLN A 60 8.41 -8.66 2.39
CA GLN A 60 9.74 -9.28 2.37
C GLN A 60 9.64 -10.81 2.30
N LYS A 61 8.60 -11.38 2.90
CA LYS A 61 8.31 -12.82 2.94
C LYS A 61 6.81 -13.07 2.90
N ASP A 62 6.43 -14.31 2.61
CA ASP A 62 5.03 -14.71 2.45
C ASP A 62 4.20 -14.51 3.72
N ASP A 63 4.78 -14.74 4.91
CA ASP A 63 4.14 -14.48 6.21
C ASP A 63 3.78 -13.00 6.44
N ASP A 64 4.36 -12.07 5.69
CA ASP A 64 3.96 -10.67 5.82
C ASP A 64 2.59 -10.42 5.19
N CYS A 65 2.14 -11.30 4.29
CA CYS A 65 0.92 -11.15 3.51
C CYS A 65 -0.30 -11.72 4.24
N VAL A 66 -1.49 -11.26 3.86
CA VAL A 66 -2.75 -11.85 4.30
C VAL A 66 -2.87 -13.30 3.83
N GLU A 67 -3.69 -14.11 4.52
CA GLU A 67 -3.92 -15.49 4.12
C GLU A 67 -4.40 -15.59 2.66
N GLY A 68 -3.88 -16.59 1.96
CA GLY A 68 -4.14 -16.80 0.53
C GLY A 68 -3.35 -15.88 -0.40
N ALA A 69 -2.39 -15.10 0.12
CA ALA A 69 -1.44 -14.30 -0.66
C ALA A 69 0.01 -14.70 -0.40
N GLU A 70 0.85 -14.49 -1.41
CA GLU A 70 2.29 -14.77 -1.41
C GLU A 70 3.08 -13.49 -1.74
N CYS A 71 4.32 -13.43 -1.28
CA CYS A 71 5.21 -12.30 -1.51
C CYS A 71 6.01 -12.47 -2.81
N GLN A 72 5.44 -11.97 -3.90
CA GLN A 72 5.97 -12.20 -5.25
C GLN A 72 6.47 -10.89 -5.87
N ALA A 73 7.37 -11.00 -6.85
CA ALA A 73 7.76 -9.83 -7.64
C ALA A 73 6.52 -9.26 -8.33
N SER A 74 6.41 -7.95 -8.39
CA SER A 74 5.27 -7.29 -9.03
C SER A 74 5.35 -7.49 -10.55
N ASP A 75 4.75 -8.56 -11.07
CA ASP A 75 4.63 -8.83 -12.52
C ASP A 75 3.75 -7.78 -13.21
N ASP A 76 2.76 -7.23 -12.49
CA ASP A 76 1.89 -6.18 -12.98
C ASP A 76 2.45 -4.80 -12.61
N LYS A 77 3.08 -4.16 -13.60
CA LYS A 77 3.53 -2.76 -13.52
C LYS A 77 2.32 -1.90 -13.11
N PRO A 78 2.27 -1.27 -11.92
CA PRO A 78 1.11 -0.48 -11.54
C PRO A 78 0.87 0.59 -12.61
N LYS A 79 -0.34 0.59 -13.18
CA LYS A 79 -0.85 1.53 -14.21
C LYS A 79 -0.98 2.98 -13.71
N GLY A 80 -0.14 3.38 -12.76
CA GLY A 80 -0.02 4.72 -12.21
C GLY A 80 1.37 4.90 -11.62
N ASN A 81 2.03 5.99 -11.98
CA ASN A 81 3.44 6.28 -11.67
C ASN A 81 3.80 6.42 -10.17
N ASN A 82 2.88 6.08 -9.26
CA ASN A 82 2.98 6.32 -7.82
C ASN A 82 2.92 5.02 -7.01
N GLY A 83 3.51 3.93 -7.50
CA GLY A 83 3.47 2.60 -6.87
C GLY A 83 4.83 2.11 -6.37
N PRO A 84 4.87 0.87 -5.83
CA PRO A 84 6.10 0.12 -5.59
C PRO A 84 6.98 0.09 -6.85
N ALA A 85 8.30 0.06 -6.66
CA ALA A 85 9.24 -0.10 -7.77
C ALA A 85 9.05 -1.48 -8.43
N PRO A 86 9.43 -1.66 -9.71
CA PRO A 86 9.37 -2.97 -10.37
C PRO A 86 10.20 -4.05 -9.66
N THR A 87 11.20 -3.63 -8.88
CA THR A 87 12.07 -4.50 -8.07
C THR A 87 11.45 -4.87 -6.73
N ASP A 88 10.39 -4.19 -6.30
CA ASP A 88 9.73 -4.47 -5.03
C ASP A 88 8.79 -5.67 -5.16
N LYS A 89 8.91 -6.60 -4.21
CA LYS A 89 7.94 -7.68 -4.05
C LYS A 89 6.69 -7.14 -3.38
N THR A 90 5.53 -7.57 -3.87
CA THR A 90 4.24 -7.22 -3.30
C THR A 90 3.42 -8.46 -3.01
N CYS A 91 2.49 -8.34 -2.05
CA CYS A 91 1.55 -9.41 -1.77
C CYS A 91 0.62 -9.60 -2.97
N GLN A 92 0.56 -10.81 -3.50
CA GLN A 92 -0.34 -11.21 -4.59
C GLN A 92 -1.12 -12.44 -4.17
N CYS A 93 -2.39 -12.54 -4.59
CA CYS A 93 -3.16 -13.72 -4.26
C CYS A 93 -2.64 -14.95 -5.00
N LEU A 94 -2.80 -16.12 -4.36
CA LEU A 94 -2.62 -17.42 -5.01
C LEU A 94 -3.55 -17.53 -6.23
N ASP A 95 -3.10 -18.27 -7.26
CA ASP A 95 -3.81 -18.42 -8.55
C ASP A 95 -5.29 -18.84 -8.41
N ASN A 96 -5.62 -19.56 -7.34
CA ASN A 96 -6.96 -20.07 -7.06
C ASN A 96 -7.85 -19.12 -6.22
N LEU A 97 -7.33 -17.96 -5.80
CA LEU A 97 -8.05 -17.00 -4.95
C LEU A 97 -8.01 -15.61 -5.58
N PRO A 98 -9.13 -15.06 -6.07
CA PRO A 98 -9.12 -13.72 -6.63
C PRO A 98 -8.96 -12.65 -5.53
N PRO A 99 -8.34 -11.50 -5.85
CA PRO A 99 -8.29 -10.36 -4.93
C PRO A 99 -9.67 -9.73 -4.78
N THR A 100 -10.12 -9.62 -3.54
CA THR A 100 -11.34 -8.89 -3.16
C THR A 100 -11.12 -7.37 -3.24
N THR A 101 -12.21 -6.60 -3.23
CA THR A 101 -12.16 -5.13 -3.15
C THR A 101 -11.46 -4.61 -1.89
N ARG A 102 -11.39 -5.44 -0.85
CA ARG A 102 -10.67 -5.14 0.39
C ARG A 102 -9.18 -5.47 0.30
N GLY A 103 -8.69 -6.13 -0.75
CA GLY A 103 -7.29 -6.56 -0.87
C GLY A 103 -6.95 -7.82 -0.07
N THR A 104 -7.94 -8.64 0.30
CA THR A 104 -7.78 -10.03 0.76
C THR A 104 -8.05 -11.00 -0.39
N CYS A 105 -7.67 -12.27 -0.24
CA CYS A 105 -7.82 -13.32 -1.26
C CYS A 105 -8.92 -14.29 -0.84
N SER A 106 -10.03 -14.36 -1.59
CA SER A 106 -11.19 -15.19 -1.25
C SER A 106 -12.08 -15.44 -2.46
#